data_AF-A0A838Y5A5-F1
#
_entry.id   AF-A0A838Y5A5-F1
#
_cell.length_a   1.000
_cell.length_b   1.000
_cell.length_c   1.000
_cell.angle_alpha   90.00
_cell.angle_beta   90.00
_cell.angle_gamma   90.00
#
_symmetry.space_group_name_H-M   'P 1'
#
loop_
_entity.id
_entity.type
_entity.pdbx_description
1 polymer ?
#
loop_
_entity_poly.entity_id
_entity_poly.type
_entity_poly.pdbx_seq_one_letter_code
_entity_poly.pdbx_strand_id
1 'polypeptide(L)'
;MYDCLQDSCSDFSFAVYDAVGRKRPLQGSLTATPLCADTTLPLQALIDFASQLGYDSQLDNRQLTIHEVGLMDALTINSRFGKELIISCDLRRETPVRF
;
A
#
# COMPACT_ATOMS: atom_id res chain seq x y z
N MET A 1 -56.10 -3.29 -3.32
CA MET A 1 -54.87 -2.66 -3.84
C MET A 1 -53.85 -2.87 -2.73
N TYR A 2 -52.89 -3.78 -2.92
CA TYR A 2 -51.94 -4.16 -1.86
C TYR A 2 -50.88 -3.06 -1.72
N ASP A 3 -50.77 -2.49 -0.53
CA ASP A 3 -49.71 -1.54 -0.17
C ASP A 3 -48.41 -2.32 0.04
N CYS A 4 -47.48 -2.20 -0.91
CA CYS A 4 -46.14 -2.79 -0.82
C CYS A 4 -45.19 -1.96 0.08
N LEU A 5 -45.71 -1.09 0.94
CA LEU A 5 -44.93 -0.17 1.79
C LEU A 5 -44.31 -0.82 3.03
N GLN A 6 -44.34 -2.16 3.13
CA GLN A 6 -43.77 -2.92 4.24
C GLN A 6 -42.81 -4.03 3.80
N ASP A 7 -42.24 -3.94 2.59
CA ASP A 7 -41.08 -4.76 2.27
C ASP A 7 -39.81 -4.07 2.79
N SER A 8 -39.64 -4.09 4.11
CA SER A 8 -38.36 -3.79 4.73
C SER A 8 -37.41 -4.94 4.41
N CYS A 9 -36.77 -4.86 3.25
CA CYS A 9 -35.71 -5.77 2.86
C CYS A 9 -34.46 -5.50 3.73
N SER A 10 -34.51 -5.94 4.98
CA SER A 10 -33.38 -5.90 5.92
C SER A 10 -32.68 -7.26 5.98
N ASP A 11 -32.49 -7.90 4.83
CA ASP A 11 -31.85 -9.22 4.70
C ASP A 11 -30.51 -9.16 3.96
N PHE A 12 -29.81 -8.03 4.05
CA PHE A 12 -28.37 -7.98 3.80
C PHE A 12 -27.60 -7.93 5.13
N SER A 13 -27.83 -8.94 5.99
CA SER A 13 -26.83 -9.27 7.02
C SER A 13 -25.65 -9.96 6.35
N PHE A 14 -24.73 -9.16 5.81
CA PHE A 14 -23.39 -9.67 5.51
C PHE A 14 -22.74 -10.11 6.82
N ALA A 15 -22.67 -11.43 7.03
CA ALA A 15 -21.59 -12.05 7.79
C ALA A 15 -20.27 -11.44 7.25
N VAL A 16 -19.39 -10.84 8.05
CA VAL A 16 -18.64 -11.44 9.16
C VAL A 16 -18.22 -10.31 10.11
N TYR A 17 -18.85 -10.25 11.29
CA TYR A 17 -18.51 -9.35 12.40
C TYR A 17 -17.25 -9.78 13.18
N ASP A 18 -16.44 -10.69 12.65
CA ASP A 18 -15.24 -11.22 13.32
C ASP A 18 -13.94 -10.45 12.95
N ALA A 19 -14.06 -9.33 12.22
CA ALA A 19 -12.94 -8.48 11.80
C ALA A 19 -12.87 -7.12 12.54
N VAL A 20 -13.67 -6.91 13.59
CA VAL A 20 -13.88 -5.57 14.19
C VAL A 20 -12.80 -5.17 15.21
N GLY A 21 -11.87 -6.06 15.59
CA GLY A 21 -10.95 -5.78 16.69
C GLY A 21 -9.58 -5.20 16.33
N ARG A 22 -9.04 -5.47 15.14
CA ARG A 22 -7.67 -5.08 14.79
C ARG A 22 -7.63 -4.43 13.42
N LYS A 23 -7.19 -3.16 13.38
CA LYS A 23 -6.80 -2.49 12.13
C LYS A 23 -5.70 -3.35 11.51
N ARG A 24 -6.02 -4.06 10.43
CA ARG A 24 -4.98 -4.68 9.60
C ARG A 24 -4.35 -3.56 8.78
N PRO A 25 -3.04 -3.29 8.95
CA PRO A 25 -2.40 -2.24 8.20
C PRO A 25 -2.44 -2.57 6.70
N LEU A 26 -2.49 -1.52 5.88
CA LEU A 26 -2.29 -1.65 4.44
C LEU A 26 -0.79 -1.83 4.19
N GLN A 27 -0.44 -2.89 3.48
CA GLN A 27 0.94 -3.26 3.17
C GLN A 27 1.03 -3.70 1.71
N GLY A 28 2.19 -3.53 1.09
CA GLY A 28 2.40 -3.99 -0.28
C GLY A 28 3.70 -3.49 -0.88
N SER A 29 3.73 -3.34 -2.20
CA SER A 29 4.95 -3.00 -2.92
C SER A 29 4.98 -1.52 -3.31
N LEU A 30 6.11 -0.87 -3.04
CA LEU A 30 6.41 0.47 -3.51
C LEU A 30 7.46 0.40 -4.61
N THR A 31 7.16 0.98 -5.76
CA THR A 31 8.11 1.11 -6.88
C THR A 31 8.51 2.56 -7.07
N ALA A 32 9.79 2.80 -7.33
CA ALA A 32 10.32 4.13 -7.59
C ALA A 32 11.22 4.14 -8.83
N THR A 33 11.07 5.16 -9.67
CA THR A 33 11.97 5.45 -10.80
C THR A 33 12.44 6.89 -10.73
N PRO A 34 13.63 7.22 -11.25
CA PRO A 34 14.14 8.58 -11.19
C PRO A 34 13.37 9.47 -12.17
N LEU A 35 13.05 10.69 -11.74
CA LEU A 35 12.38 11.67 -12.59
C LEU A 35 13.29 12.13 -13.74
N CYS A 36 14.60 12.21 -13.49
CA CYS A 36 15.63 12.50 -14.48
C CYS A 36 16.49 11.27 -14.72
N ALA A 37 16.63 10.83 -15.98
CA ALA A 37 17.33 9.60 -16.34
C ALA A 37 18.86 9.62 -16.05
N ASP A 38 19.43 10.79 -15.77
CA ASP A 38 20.87 10.96 -15.60
C ASP A 38 21.34 10.75 -14.15
N THR A 39 20.42 10.63 -13.19
CA THR A 39 20.78 10.59 -11.77
C THR A 39 20.20 9.37 -11.08
N THR A 40 21.08 8.53 -10.54
CA THR A 40 20.72 7.37 -9.70
C THR A 40 20.85 7.64 -8.20
N LEU A 41 21.43 8.78 -7.80
CA LEU A 41 21.63 9.17 -6.41
C LEU A 41 20.34 9.12 -5.56
N PRO A 42 19.17 9.61 -6.04
CA PRO A 42 17.95 9.55 -5.26
C PRO A 42 17.46 8.11 -5.01
N LEU A 43 17.70 7.18 -5.96
CA LEU A 43 17.38 5.76 -5.76
C LEU A 43 18.28 5.15 -4.69
N GLN A 44 19.57 5.47 -4.69
CA GLN A 44 20.50 4.97 -3.67
C GLN A 44 20.12 5.50 -2.28
N ALA A 45 19.81 6.79 -2.17
CA ALA A 45 19.35 7.38 -0.92
C ALA A 45 18.04 6.76 -0.42
N LEU A 46 17.14 6.37 -1.33
CA LEU A 46 15.91 5.65 -0.99
C LEU A 46 16.21 4.20 -0.53
N ILE A 47 17.14 3.48 -1.17
CA ILE A 47 17.58 2.15 -0.74
C ILE A 47 18.12 2.21 0.70
N ASP A 48 19.03 3.16 0.97
CA ASP A 48 19.64 3.30 2.29
C ASP A 48 18.58 3.64 3.35
N PHE A 49 17.61 4.49 3.01
CA PHE A 49 16.50 4.84 3.88
C PHE A 49 15.56 3.65 4.13
N ALA A 50 15.22 2.89 3.10
CA ALA A 50 14.38 1.70 3.22
C ALA A 50 15.04 0.62 4.09
N SER A 51 16.35 0.42 3.92
CA SER A 51 17.14 -0.50 4.74
C SER A 51 17.15 -0.09 6.22
N GLN A 52 17.24 1.21 6.53
CA GLN A 52 17.15 1.72 7.91
C GLN A 52 15.78 1.45 8.55
N LEU A 53 14.71 1.41 7.75
CA LEU A 53 13.37 1.04 8.20
C LEU A 53 13.17 -0.49 8.28
N GLY A 54 14.16 -1.28 7.84
CA GLY A 54 14.10 -2.75 7.84
C GLY A 54 13.39 -3.35 6.63
N TYR A 55 13.20 -2.59 5.56
CA TYR A 55 12.57 -3.08 4.33
C TYR A 55 13.59 -3.71 3.38
N ASP A 56 13.15 -4.79 2.73
CA ASP A 56 13.87 -5.39 1.61
C ASP A 56 13.59 -4.60 0.32
N SER A 57 14.65 -4.38 -0.45
CA SER A 57 14.56 -3.62 -1.70
C SER A 57 15.36 -4.30 -2.82
N GLN A 58 14.82 -4.22 -4.03
CA GLN A 58 15.42 -4.77 -5.25
C GLN A 58 15.49 -3.68 -6.30
N LEU A 59 16.68 -3.44 -6.84
CA LEU A 59 16.91 -2.51 -7.95
C LEU A 59 17.12 -3.28 -9.25
N ASP A 60 16.25 -3.06 -10.23
CA ASP A 60 16.37 -3.61 -11.58
C ASP A 60 16.15 -2.51 -12.63
N ASN A 61 17.06 -2.38 -13.60
CA ASN A 61 16.95 -1.44 -14.71
C ASN A 61 16.48 -0.01 -14.33
N ARG A 62 17.03 0.54 -13.23
CA ARG A 62 16.70 1.87 -12.67
C ARG A 62 15.29 2.00 -12.08
N GLN A 63 14.59 0.89 -11.89
CA GLN A 63 13.40 0.81 -11.09
C GLN A 63 13.73 0.13 -9.77
N LEU A 64 13.48 0.83 -8.67
CA LEU A 64 13.56 0.27 -7.34
C LEU A 64 12.20 -0.30 -6.95
N THR A 65 12.18 -1.49 -6.38
CA THR A 65 11.01 -2.08 -5.73
C THR A 65 11.33 -2.30 -4.25
N ILE A 66 10.44 -1.89 -3.37
CA ILE A 66 10.50 -2.10 -1.92
C ILE A 66 9.27 -2.93 -1.53
N HIS A 67 9.49 -4.01 -0.77
CA HIS A 67 8.44 -4.97 -0.41
C HIS A 67 7.84 -4.68 0.97
N GLU A 68 6.60 -5.14 1.17
CA GLU A 68 5.87 -5.08 2.45
C GLU A 68 5.78 -3.68 3.09
N VAL A 69 5.82 -2.62 2.28
CA VAL A 69 5.79 -1.24 2.75
C VAL A 69 4.41 -0.90 3.30
N GLY A 70 4.38 -0.42 4.55
CA GLY A 70 3.17 0.09 5.18
C GLY A 70 2.74 1.46 4.63
N LEU A 71 1.44 1.76 4.68
CA LEU A 71 0.89 3.06 4.20
C LEU A 71 1.63 4.29 4.77
N MET A 72 1.90 4.31 6.08
CA MET A 72 2.55 5.46 6.72
C MET A 72 3.97 5.69 6.21
N ASP A 73 4.72 4.61 6.01
CA ASP A 73 6.08 4.68 5.49
C ASP A 73 6.08 5.03 4.00
N ALA A 74 5.13 4.51 3.22
CA ALA A 74 4.95 4.88 1.82
C ALA A 74 4.69 6.39 1.65
N LEU A 75 3.83 6.97 2.51
CA LEU A 75 3.57 8.42 2.50
C LEU A 75 4.81 9.23 2.91
N THR A 76 5.56 8.73 3.90
CA THR A 76 6.80 9.36 4.37
C THR A 76 7.86 9.34 3.26
N ILE A 77 8.07 8.19 2.61
CA ILE A 77 8.94 8.02 1.44
C ILE A 77 8.52 9.00 0.33
N ASN A 78 7.23 9.05 -0.01
CA ASN A 78 6.74 9.95 -1.04
C ASN A 78 6.98 11.43 -0.71
N SER A 79 6.77 11.84 0.55
CA SER A 79 7.02 13.22 0.98
C SER A 79 8.50 13.61 0.87
N ARG A 80 9.42 12.66 1.10
CA ARG A 80 10.86 12.90 1.15
C ARG A 80 11.49 12.87 -0.24
N PHE A 81 11.08 11.92 -1.09
CA PHE A 81 11.74 11.63 -2.37
C PHE A 81 10.89 11.96 -3.60
N GLY A 82 9.59 12.27 -3.44
CA GLY A 82 8.67 12.50 -4.56
C GLY A 82 8.95 13.73 -5.42
N LYS A 83 9.94 14.56 -5.06
CA LYS A 83 10.46 15.64 -5.92
C LYS A 83 11.46 15.15 -6.96
N GLU A 84 12.14 14.04 -6.68
CA GLU A 84 13.24 13.50 -7.48
C GLU A 84 12.91 12.13 -8.08
N LEU A 85 11.92 11.43 -7.52
CA LEU A 85 11.47 10.12 -7.93
C LEU A 85 9.98 10.12 -8.29
N ILE A 86 9.63 9.34 -9.32
CA ILE A 86 8.26 8.93 -9.59
C ILE A 86 7.98 7.70 -8.73
N ILE A 87 7.07 7.83 -7.78
CA ILE A 87 6.75 6.79 -6.80
C ILE A 87 5.34 6.26 -7.05
N SER A 88 5.21 4.95 -7.16
CA SER A 88 3.94 4.23 -7.25
C SER A 88 3.88 3.18 -6.15
N CYS A 89 2.69 2.94 -5.60
CA CYS A 89 2.52 2.01 -4.49
C CYS A 89 1.22 1.22 -4.67
N ASP A 90 1.30 -0.11 -4.64
CA ASP A 90 0.15 -1.02 -4.60
C ASP A 90 0.03 -1.55 -3.17
N LEU A 91 -1.01 -1.13 -2.46
CA LEU A 91 -1.25 -1.54 -1.08
C LEU A 91 -2.49 -2.41 -0.99
N ARG A 92 -2.35 -3.54 -0.33
CA ARG A 92 -3.44 -4.47 -0.08
C ARG A 92 -3.65 -4.61 1.41
N ARG A 93 -4.88 -4.93 1.77
CA ARG A 93 -5.19 -5.38 3.13
C ARG A 93 -4.94 -6.88 3.15
N GLU A 94 -4.20 -7.39 4.13
CA GLU A 94 -4.02 -8.83 4.30
C GLU A 94 -5.38 -9.54 4.28
N THR A 95 -5.57 -10.38 3.26
CA THR A 95 -6.77 -11.20 3.11
C THR A 95 -6.82 -12.18 4.28
N PRO A 96 -7.98 -12.32 4.96
CA PRO A 96 -8.10 -13.35 5.97
C PRO A 96 -7.87 -14.71 5.32
N VAL A 97 -6.84 -15.42 5.79
CA VAL A 97 -6.66 -16.83 5.45
C VAL A 97 -7.91 -17.56 5.94
N ARG A 98 -8.71 -18.07 5.00
CA ARG A 98 -9.80 -18.99 5.32
C ARG A 98 -9.18 -20.37 5.36
N PHE A 99 -9.08 -20.93 6.56
CA PHE A 99 -8.75 -22.35 6.77
C PHE A 99 -10.00 -23.20 6.56
#